data_AF-G2J086-F1
#
_entry.id   AF-G2J086-F1
#
_cell.length_a   1.000
_cell.length_b   1.000
_cell.length_c   1.000
_cell.angle_alpha   90.00
_cell.angle_beta   90.00
_cell.angle_gamma   90.00
#
_symmetry.space_group_name_H-M   'P 1'
#
loop_
_entity.id
_entity.type
_entity.pdbx_description
1 polymer ?
#
loop_
_entity_poly.entity_id
_entity_poly.type
_entity_poly.pdbx_seq_one_letter_code
_entity_poly.pdbx_strand_id
1 'polypeptide(L)'
;MSLMDYPGPKGQIQYEQGAPDFFCDTIELFAVYLRPEQQRKIQGVYVQDMALADWDKPVGNWIDAKSAFYVVGSKRTGSMGQTFASFASEAAARAFAAKEGGKVYSFAQIRPEMAELDGGVVKDKMM
;
A
#
# COMPACT_ATOMS: atom_id res chain seq x y z
N MET A 1 21.42 -4.58 4.88
CA MET A 1 20.19 -5.11 4.24
C MET A 1 19.28 -3.92 4.04
N SER A 2 18.96 -3.57 2.79
CA SER A 2 18.20 -2.34 2.49
C SER A 2 16.71 -2.64 2.60
N LEU A 3 15.88 -1.67 3.01
CA LEU A 3 14.41 -1.82 2.99
C LEU A 3 13.88 -2.23 1.60
N MET A 4 14.67 -2.00 0.54
CA MET A 4 14.37 -2.35 -0.85
C MET A 4 14.46 -3.86 -1.17
N ASP A 5 15.04 -4.68 -0.28
CA ASP A 5 15.27 -6.11 -0.52
C ASP A 5 14.07 -6.99 -0.16
N TYR A 6 12.95 -6.41 0.29
CA TYR A 6 11.80 -7.15 0.78
C TYR A 6 10.60 -7.15 -0.19
N PRO A 7 9.82 -8.25 -0.24
CA PRO A 7 8.71 -8.38 -1.18
C PRO A 7 7.55 -7.43 -0.88
N GLY A 8 6.75 -7.14 -1.91
CA GLY A 8 5.53 -6.33 -1.85
C GLY A 8 5.75 -4.82 -2.05
N PRO A 9 4.67 -4.09 -2.39
CA PRO A 9 4.74 -2.70 -2.79
C PRO A 9 5.37 -1.82 -1.71
N LYS A 10 6.31 -0.97 -2.12
CA LYS A 10 6.89 0.07 -1.26
C LYS A 10 6.11 1.37 -1.39
N GLY A 11 6.20 2.17 -0.34
CA GLY A 11 5.61 3.49 -0.25
C GLY A 11 6.66 4.55 0.01
N GLN A 12 6.41 5.78 -0.42
CA GLN A 12 7.19 6.94 0.02
C GLN A 12 6.30 8.17 0.22
N ILE A 13 6.62 8.97 1.22
CA ILE A 13 6.01 10.27 1.46
C ILE A 13 7.08 11.34 1.25
N GLN A 14 6.82 12.28 0.34
CA GLN A 14 7.64 13.46 0.12
C GLN A 14 7.03 14.64 0.86
N TYR A 15 7.85 15.32 1.67
CA TYR A 15 7.46 16.52 2.40
C TYR A 15 7.96 17.77 1.69
N GLU A 16 7.31 18.92 1.91
CA GLU A 16 7.76 20.21 1.36
C GLU A 16 9.18 20.58 1.81
N GLN A 17 9.59 20.10 3.00
CA GLN A 17 10.91 20.34 3.56
C GLN A 17 11.44 19.09 4.27
N GLY A 18 12.64 18.66 3.88
CA GLY A 18 13.37 17.54 4.49
C GLY A 18 13.58 16.37 3.53
N ALA A 19 14.05 15.25 4.08
CA ALA A 19 14.18 14.00 3.34
C ALA A 19 12.82 13.30 3.21
N PRO A 20 12.59 12.52 2.14
CA PRO A 20 11.40 11.68 2.02
C PRO A 20 11.45 10.50 2.99
N ASP A 21 10.29 10.11 3.49
CA ASP A 21 10.14 8.87 4.26
C ASP A 21 9.83 7.71 3.30
N PHE A 22 10.49 6.58 3.53
CA PHE A 22 10.28 5.34 2.77
C PHE A 22 9.65 4.28 3.68
N PHE A 23 8.67 3.58 3.14
CA PHE A 23 7.89 2.55 3.82
C PHE A 23 8.09 1.20 3.14
N CYS A 24 8.33 0.17 3.95
CA CYS A 24 8.44 -1.21 3.46
C CYS A 24 7.10 -1.81 3.00
N ASP A 25 6.00 -1.19 3.42
CA ASP A 25 4.64 -1.62 3.17
C ASP A 25 3.73 -0.40 2.95
N THR A 26 2.76 -0.53 2.07
CA THR A 26 1.74 0.48 1.80
C THR A 26 0.80 0.66 2.99
N ILE A 27 0.56 -0.38 3.81
CA ILE A 27 -0.26 -0.27 5.01
C ILE A 27 0.30 0.77 5.98
N GLU A 28 1.60 0.69 6.27
CA GLU A 28 2.28 1.62 7.17
C GLU A 28 2.26 3.05 6.62
N LEU A 29 2.45 3.21 5.30
CA LEU A 29 2.30 4.50 4.63
C LEU A 29 0.89 5.09 4.86
N PHE A 30 -0.17 4.29 4.72
CA PHE A 30 -1.53 4.75 4.98
C PHE A 30 -1.79 5.05 6.46
N ALA A 31 -1.24 4.26 7.38
CA ALA A 31 -1.36 4.49 8.81
C ALA A 31 -0.73 5.83 9.22
N VAL A 32 0.39 6.21 8.60
CA VAL A 32 1.04 7.52 8.81
C VAL A 32 0.28 8.63 8.06
N TYR A 33 -0.11 8.40 6.80
CA TYR A 33 -0.79 9.39 5.98
C TYR A 33 -2.18 9.77 6.53
N LEU A 34 -2.88 8.84 7.18
CA LEU A 34 -4.22 9.07 7.71
C LEU A 34 -4.24 9.59 9.15
N ARG A 35 -3.07 9.76 9.79
CA ARG A 35 -2.94 10.38 11.13
C ARG A 35 -2.39 11.81 11.01
N PRO A 36 -3.26 12.83 10.87
CA PRO A 36 -2.86 14.21 10.61
C PRO A 36 -2.19 14.91 11.79
N GLU A 37 -2.32 14.40 13.03
CA GLU A 37 -1.82 15.07 14.24
C GLU A 37 -0.28 15.25 14.30
N GLN A 38 0.47 14.59 13.40
CA GLN A 38 1.94 14.74 13.29
C GLN A 38 2.42 15.25 11.91
N GLN A 39 1.52 15.66 11.01
CA GLN A 39 1.90 15.85 9.62
C GLN A 39 2.61 17.18 9.35
N ARG A 40 3.92 17.06 9.08
CA ARG A 40 4.67 18.03 8.26
C ARG A 40 3.95 18.15 6.91
N LYS A 41 4.01 19.33 6.29
CA LYS A 41 3.34 19.55 4.99
C LYS A 41 3.82 18.54 3.95
N ILE A 42 2.91 17.66 3.52
CA ILE A 42 3.17 16.63 2.52
C ILE A 42 3.09 17.27 1.13
N GLN A 43 4.18 17.17 0.37
CA GLN A 43 4.25 17.58 -1.02
C GLN A 43 3.67 16.51 -1.96
N GLY A 44 3.91 15.24 -1.67
CA GLY A 44 3.43 14.13 -2.50
C GLY A 44 3.53 12.79 -1.81
N VAL A 45 2.71 11.83 -2.25
CA VAL A 45 2.72 10.46 -1.73
C VAL A 45 2.78 9.53 -2.93
N TYR A 46 3.72 8.58 -2.90
CA TYR A 46 3.94 7.68 -4.02
C TYR A 46 3.98 6.23 -3.55
N VAL A 47 3.49 5.34 -4.40
CA VAL A 47 3.52 3.88 -4.20
C VAL A 47 4.06 3.22 -5.46
N GLN A 48 4.52 1.97 -5.34
CA GLN A 48 5.00 1.23 -6.51
C GLN A 48 3.85 0.56 -7.26
N ASP A 49 3.86 0.65 -8.59
CA ASP A 49 2.91 -0.07 -9.43
C ASP A 49 3.30 -1.55 -9.55
N MET A 50 2.55 -2.42 -8.87
CA MET A 50 2.78 -3.87 -8.87
C MET A 50 2.29 -4.56 -10.15
N ALA A 51 1.71 -3.84 -11.10
CA ALA A 51 1.52 -4.36 -12.46
C ALA A 51 2.84 -4.38 -13.26
N LEU A 52 3.79 -3.52 -12.90
CA LEU A 52 5.06 -3.35 -13.61
C LEU A 52 6.28 -3.76 -12.76
N ALA A 53 6.21 -3.56 -11.45
CA ALA A 53 7.25 -3.94 -10.51
C ALA A 53 7.22 -5.44 -10.20
N ASP A 54 8.40 -6.02 -9.99
CA ASP A 54 8.54 -7.39 -9.50
C ASP A 54 8.05 -7.46 -8.04
N TRP A 55 7.23 -8.46 -7.70
CA TRP A 55 6.73 -8.61 -6.34
C TRP A 55 7.82 -8.94 -5.32
N ASP A 56 8.82 -9.74 -5.71
CA ASP A 56 9.86 -10.20 -4.80
C ASP A 56 10.97 -9.16 -4.63
N LYS A 57 11.22 -8.36 -5.67
CA LYS A 57 12.19 -7.26 -5.67
C LYS A 57 11.62 -6.01 -6.35
N PRO A 58 10.68 -5.32 -5.69
CA PRO A 58 10.00 -4.19 -6.31
C PRO A 58 10.94 -2.99 -6.37
N VAL A 59 11.39 -2.65 -7.57
CA VAL A 59 12.29 -1.52 -7.84
C VAL A 59 11.61 -0.55 -8.81
N GLY A 60 11.63 0.74 -8.48
CA GLY A 60 11.09 1.80 -9.34
C GLY A 60 9.56 1.78 -9.45
N ASN A 61 9.04 2.25 -10.61
CA ASN A 61 7.61 2.32 -10.94
C ASN A 61 6.75 3.09 -9.93
N TRP A 62 7.28 4.22 -9.46
CA TRP A 62 6.57 5.11 -8.53
C TRP A 62 5.42 5.82 -9.23
N ILE A 63 4.22 5.70 -8.66
CA ILE A 63 2.99 6.35 -9.11
C ILE A 63 2.39 7.17 -7.98
N ASP A 64 1.59 8.19 -8.31
CA ASP A 64 0.88 8.97 -7.31
C ASP A 64 -0.13 8.10 -6.57
N ALA A 65 0.07 7.95 -5.26
CA ALA A 65 -0.76 7.14 -4.39
C ALA A 65 -2.23 7.58 -4.42
N LYS A 66 -2.50 8.89 -4.53
CA LYS A 66 -3.87 9.43 -4.53
C LYS A 66 -4.68 9.02 -5.75
N SER A 67 -3.99 8.76 -6.87
CA SER A 67 -4.59 8.29 -8.12
C SER A 67 -4.58 6.76 -8.27
N ALA A 68 -3.87 6.06 -7.38
CA ALA A 68 -3.68 4.62 -7.48
C ALA A 68 -4.90 3.83 -6.96
N PHE A 69 -4.95 2.57 -7.39
CA PHE A 69 -5.91 1.57 -6.94
C PHE A 69 -5.21 0.52 -6.10
N TYR A 70 -5.91 0.05 -5.07
CA TYR A 70 -5.36 -0.82 -4.03
C TYR A 70 -6.19 -2.09 -3.93
N VAL A 71 -5.55 -3.25 -3.92
CA VAL A 71 -6.20 -4.52 -3.65
C VAL A 71 -5.92 -4.92 -2.20
N VAL A 72 -6.97 -5.00 -1.41
CA VAL A 72 -6.92 -5.34 0.01
C VAL A 72 -7.43 -6.78 0.21
N GLY A 73 -6.73 -7.55 1.06
CA GLY A 73 -7.07 -8.93 1.36
C GLY A 73 -6.72 -9.94 0.25
N SER A 74 -5.71 -9.62 -0.57
CA SER A 74 -5.18 -10.58 -1.53
C SER A 74 -4.40 -11.71 -0.84
N LYS A 75 -4.25 -12.86 -1.51
CA LYS A 75 -3.40 -13.96 -1.04
C LYS A 75 -1.91 -13.60 -1.02
N ARG A 76 -1.51 -12.60 -1.79
CA ARG A 76 -0.13 -12.11 -1.83
C ARG A 76 0.15 -11.24 -0.62
N THR A 77 1.24 -11.55 0.04
CA THR A 77 1.74 -10.84 1.22
C THR A 77 2.97 -10.01 0.85
N GLY A 78 3.12 -8.88 1.52
CA GLY A 78 4.35 -8.10 1.52
C GLY A 78 5.31 -8.58 2.61
N SER A 79 6.28 -7.74 2.90
CA SER A 79 7.36 -8.02 3.85
C SER A 79 6.88 -8.31 5.27
N MET A 80 5.75 -7.69 5.66
CA MET A 80 5.18 -7.74 7.01
C MET A 80 3.87 -8.54 7.10
N GLY A 81 3.49 -9.28 6.04
CA GLY A 81 2.23 -10.02 5.98
C GLY A 81 1.24 -9.40 4.99
N GLN A 82 -0.02 -9.20 5.39
CA GLN A 82 -0.99 -8.54 4.50
C GLN A 82 -0.47 -7.17 4.08
N THR A 83 -0.67 -6.83 2.82
CA THR A 83 -0.26 -5.56 2.22
C THR A 83 -1.36 -5.08 1.28
N PHE A 84 -1.36 -3.78 0.95
CA PHE A 84 -2.24 -3.27 -0.10
C PHE A 84 -1.47 -3.26 -1.42
N ALA A 85 -1.82 -4.18 -2.31
CA ALA A 85 -1.23 -4.23 -3.64
C ALA A 85 -1.67 -2.98 -4.44
N SER A 86 -0.71 -2.12 -4.80
CA SER A 86 -0.96 -0.86 -5.51
C SER A 86 -0.80 -0.98 -7.01
N PHE A 87 -1.68 -0.33 -7.76
CA PHE A 87 -1.72 -0.36 -9.22
C PHE A 87 -2.06 1.02 -9.79
N ALA A 88 -1.47 1.36 -10.95
CA ALA A 88 -1.76 2.61 -11.65
C ALA A 88 -3.16 2.64 -12.29
N SER A 89 -3.77 1.48 -12.52
CA SER A 89 -5.10 1.38 -13.16
C SER A 89 -6.02 0.41 -12.44
N GLU A 90 -7.31 0.75 -12.45
CA GLU A 90 -8.35 -0.11 -11.88
C GLU A 90 -8.41 -1.46 -12.60
N ALA A 91 -8.17 -1.48 -13.91
CA ALA A 91 -8.14 -2.70 -14.70
C ALA A 91 -7.04 -3.67 -14.23
N ALA A 92 -5.83 -3.16 -13.95
CA ALA A 92 -4.75 -3.96 -13.40
C ALA A 92 -5.08 -4.47 -12.00
N ALA A 93 -5.63 -3.61 -11.13
CA ALA A 93 -6.05 -4.00 -9.79
C ALA A 93 -7.14 -5.09 -9.81
N ARG A 94 -8.14 -4.98 -10.71
CA ARG A 94 -9.20 -5.99 -10.89
C ARG A 94 -8.64 -7.30 -11.43
N ALA A 95 -7.72 -7.25 -12.39
CA ALA A 95 -7.07 -8.45 -12.92
C ALA A 95 -6.24 -9.16 -11.85
N PHE A 96 -5.55 -8.41 -11.00
CA PHE A 96 -4.83 -8.96 -9.85
C PHE A 96 -5.80 -9.58 -8.83
N ALA A 97 -6.86 -8.87 -8.44
CA ALA A 97 -7.86 -9.37 -7.50
C ALA A 97 -8.57 -10.64 -8.02
N ALA A 98 -8.78 -10.75 -9.33
CA ALA A 98 -9.35 -11.96 -9.93
C ALA A 98 -8.42 -13.18 -9.82
N LYS A 99 -7.10 -12.97 -9.81
CA LYS A 99 -6.10 -14.05 -9.72
C LYS A 99 -5.75 -14.39 -8.27
N GLU A 100 -5.47 -13.37 -7.48
CA GLU A 100 -4.92 -13.49 -6.13
C GLU A 100 -5.98 -13.31 -5.03
N GLY A 101 -7.21 -12.94 -5.40
CA GLY A 101 -8.27 -12.60 -4.46
C GLY A 101 -8.15 -11.18 -3.91
N GLY A 102 -9.09 -10.81 -3.04
CA GLY A 102 -9.17 -9.48 -2.43
C GLY A 102 -10.21 -8.58 -3.08
N LYS A 103 -10.25 -7.31 -2.63
CA LYS A 103 -11.17 -6.28 -3.11
C LYS A 103 -10.40 -5.04 -3.56
N VAL A 104 -10.83 -4.47 -4.67
CA VAL A 104 -10.25 -3.25 -5.24
C VAL A 104 -10.87 -2.03 -4.56
N TYR A 105 -10.02 -1.11 -4.12
CA TYR A 105 -10.38 0.18 -3.53
C TYR A 105 -9.57 1.28 -4.20
N SER A 106 -10.18 2.45 -4.36
CA SER A 106 -9.44 3.69 -4.67
C SER A 106 -8.82 4.27 -3.39
N PHE A 107 -7.81 5.13 -3.55
CA PHE A 107 -7.17 5.82 -2.42
C PHE A 107 -8.18 6.45 -1.45
N ALA A 108 -9.20 7.15 -1.96
CA ALA A 108 -10.22 7.81 -1.16
C ALA A 108 -11.12 6.86 -0.37
N GLN A 109 -11.15 5.58 -0.74
CA GLN A 109 -11.91 4.54 -0.03
C GLN A 109 -11.09 3.84 1.05
N ILE A 110 -9.76 4.01 1.06
CA ILE A 110 -8.90 3.46 2.10
C ILE A 110 -9.13 4.24 3.40
N ARG A 111 -9.48 3.51 4.44
CA ARG A 111 -9.76 4.05 5.77
C ARG A 111 -8.67 3.62 6.76
N PRO A 112 -8.45 4.39 7.84
CA PRO A 112 -7.44 4.05 8.85
C PRO A 112 -7.65 2.65 9.42
N GLU A 113 -8.89 2.27 9.69
CA GLU A 113 -9.34 0.95 10.15
C GLU A 113 -8.97 -0.22 9.20
N MET A 114 -8.71 0.05 7.92
CA MET A 114 -8.20 -0.96 6.99
C MET A 114 -6.68 -1.10 7.11
N ALA A 115 -6.01 0.00 7.45
CA ALA A 115 -4.55 0.11 7.58
C ALA A 115 -4.07 -0.10 9.03
N GLU A 116 -4.96 -0.41 9.95
CA GLU A 116 -4.59 -0.89 11.27
C GLU A 116 -4.08 -2.32 11.10
N LEU A 117 -2.77 -2.50 11.36
CA LEU A 117 -2.13 -3.80 11.54
C LEU A 117 -2.68 -4.45 12.82
N ASP A 118 -3.97 -4.75 12.84
CA ASP A 118 -4.54 -5.68 13.80
C ASP A 118 -4.04 -7.05 13.35
N GLY A 119 -2.94 -7.48 13.97
CA GLY A 119 -2.45 -8.84 13.85
C GLY A 119 -3.58 -9.80 14.18
N GLY A 120 -4.25 -10.31 13.14
CA GLY A 120 -5.23 -11.39 13.23
C GLY A 120 -6.28 -11.23 14.33
N VAL A 121 -7.26 -10.36 14.13
CA VAL A 121 -8.61 -10.67 14.63
C VAL A 121 -9.50 -10.86 13.42
N VAL A 122 -9.49 -12.10 12.91
CA VAL A 122 -10.66 -12.65 12.23
C VAL A 122 -11.80 -12.50 13.23
N LYS A 123 -12.60 -11.44 13.10
CA LYS A 123 -13.93 -11.42 13.69
C LYS A 123 -14.74 -12.43 12.91
N ASP A 124 -14.65 -13.67 13.36
CA ASP A 124 -15.51 -14.78 12.99
C ASP A 124 -16.94 -14.28 13.17
N LYS A 125 -17.58 -13.90 12.05
CA LYS A 125 -19.01 -13.62 12.02
C LYS A 125 -19.70 -14.96 11.88
N MET A 126 -19.75 -15.66 13.01
CA MET A 126 -20.63 -16.80 13.21
C MET A 126 -22.06 -16.28 13.12
N MET A 127 -22.76 -16.67 12.05
CA MET A 127 -24.22 -16.66 11.91
C MET A 127 -24.63 -17.95 11.23
#